data_AF-A0A6A6P6B6-F1
#
_entry.id   AF-A0A6A6P6B6-F1
#
_cell.length_a   1.000
_cell.length_b   1.000
_cell.length_c   1.000
_cell.angle_alpha   90.00
_cell.angle_beta   90.00
_cell.angle_gamma   90.00
#
_symmetry.space_group_name_H-M   'P 1'
#
loop_
_entity.id
_entity.type
_entity.pdbx_description
1 polymer ?
#
loop_
_entity_poly.entity_id
_entity_poly.type
_entity_poly.pdbx_seq_one_letter_code
_entity_poly.pdbx_strand_id
1 'polypeptide(L)'
;MLPLRVARSSPGGSASAVLRALRHVSSRVSRVQAGEDELAQARQWLAKFGKDTIPQSICEVSYSRSSGPGGQNVNKVNSKATMRVKLDDLQTHVPRLIIPTLQSSRFFAKRSDCLVFQADEERNATENAATCFRRLKQAISEAAKMVIPGETSAEQKERVKRLYVLVTHAPETPSNRRPGISPRKVERRRRRRPTRRRRVTARNHSEKIRPLRWPFA
;
A
#
# COMPACT_ATOMS: atom_id res chain seq x y z
N MET A 1 57.57 46.89 6.42
CA MET A 1 56.83 46.10 7.43
C MET A 1 55.34 46.19 7.12
N LEU A 2 54.69 45.08 6.77
CA LEU A 2 53.25 44.98 6.52
C LEU A 2 52.64 44.05 7.59
N PRO A 3 51.55 44.42 8.28
CA PRO A 3 50.91 43.51 9.22
C PRO A 3 49.87 42.62 8.50
N LEU A 4 49.90 41.33 8.87
CA LEU A 4 49.04 40.27 8.38
C LEU A 4 47.56 40.51 8.72
N ARG A 5 46.68 40.29 7.73
CA ARG A 5 45.23 40.10 7.94
C ARG A 5 44.98 38.68 8.46
N VAL A 6 44.48 38.55 9.68
CA VAL A 6 43.89 37.30 10.21
C VAL A 6 42.46 37.19 9.67
N ALA A 7 42.22 36.22 8.79
CA ALA A 7 40.89 35.84 8.36
C ALA A 7 40.17 35.11 9.51
N ARG A 8 39.15 35.74 10.10
CA ARG A 8 38.19 35.05 10.97
C ARG A 8 37.23 34.27 10.09
N SER A 9 37.39 32.95 10.05
CA SER A 9 36.41 32.05 9.46
C SER A 9 35.17 31.98 10.36
N SER A 10 34.02 32.33 9.80
CA SER A 10 32.72 32.17 10.44
C SER A 10 32.23 30.73 10.24
N PRO A 11 31.92 29.94 11.30
CA PRO A 11 31.39 28.59 11.14
C PRO A 11 29.87 28.67 10.92
N GLY A 12 29.45 29.28 9.82
CA GLY A 12 28.05 29.46 9.46
C GLY A 12 27.58 28.40 8.46
N GLY A 13 27.28 27.18 8.92
CA GLY A 13 26.57 26.21 8.08
C GLY A 13 26.83 24.76 8.43
N SER A 14 26.12 24.21 9.41
CA SER A 14 26.03 22.74 9.57
C SER A 14 24.96 22.34 10.60
N ALA A 15 24.91 23.04 11.75
CA ALA A 15 24.06 22.63 12.88
C ALA A 15 22.55 22.54 12.54
N SER A 16 22.03 23.49 11.75
CA SER A 16 20.60 23.51 11.37
C SER A 16 20.23 22.34 10.44
N ALA A 17 21.12 21.94 9.53
CA ALA A 17 20.89 20.82 8.62
C ALA A 17 20.93 19.48 9.38
N VAL A 18 21.88 19.33 10.31
CA VAL A 18 22.00 18.15 11.17
C VAL A 18 20.77 18.01 12.08
N LEU A 19 20.31 19.10 12.71
CA LEU A 19 19.09 19.09 13.54
C LEU A 19 17.82 18.77 12.73
N ARG A 20 17.72 19.27 11.49
CA ARG A 20 16.57 18.96 10.61
C ARG A 20 16.59 17.49 10.18
N ALA A 21 17.76 16.95 9.83
CA ALA A 21 17.93 15.53 9.51
C ALA A 21 17.60 14.61 10.70
N LEU A 22 18.06 14.94 11.91
CA LEU A 22 17.76 14.19 13.13
C LEU A 22 16.26 14.21 13.47
N ARG A 23 15.56 15.33 13.27
CA ARG A 23 14.09 15.39 13.40
C ARG A 23 13.40 14.48 12.39
N HIS A 24 13.85 14.46 11.13
CA HIS A 24 13.28 13.55 10.13
C HIS A 24 13.50 12.08 10.49
N VAL A 25 14.71 11.71 10.94
CA VAL A 25 15.00 10.34 11.40
C VAL A 25 14.16 9.99 12.63
N SER A 26 14.11 10.86 13.64
CA SER A 26 13.30 10.65 14.84
C SER A 26 11.80 10.51 14.51
N SER A 27 11.26 11.36 13.63
CA SER A 27 9.86 11.27 13.18
C SER A 27 9.55 10.00 12.39
N ARG A 28 10.57 9.45 11.71
CA ARG A 28 10.43 8.20 10.96
C ARG A 28 10.51 7.00 11.90
N VAL A 29 11.42 7.03 12.87
CA VAL A 29 11.54 6.00 13.91
C VAL A 29 10.26 5.93 14.74
N SER A 30 9.73 7.08 15.19
CA SER A 30 8.48 7.12 15.94
C SER A 30 7.28 6.64 15.13
N ARG A 31 7.23 6.92 13.81
CA ARG A 31 6.18 6.38 12.92
C ARG A 31 6.28 4.86 12.76
N VAL A 32 7.49 4.32 12.65
CA VAL A 32 7.70 2.87 12.54
C VAL A 32 7.30 2.19 13.85
N GLN A 33 7.70 2.73 14.99
CA GLN A 33 7.33 2.22 16.32
C GLN A 33 5.82 2.27 16.54
N ALA A 34 5.16 3.39 16.22
CA ALA A 34 3.70 3.51 16.31
C ALA A 34 2.99 2.44 15.47
N GLY A 35 3.48 2.15 14.26
CA GLY A 35 2.91 1.09 13.43
C GLY A 35 3.11 -0.33 13.99
N GLU A 36 4.24 -0.59 14.65
CA GLU A 36 4.49 -1.86 15.35
C GLU A 36 3.57 -2.01 16.58
N ASP A 37 3.37 -0.93 17.34
CA ASP A 37 2.50 -0.90 18.51
C ASP A 37 1.02 -1.07 18.13
N GLU A 38 0.56 -0.41 17.05
CA GLU A 38 -0.78 -0.59 16.48
C GLU A 38 -1.01 -2.03 16.01
N LEU A 39 0.00 -2.65 15.39
CA LEU A 39 -0.06 -4.05 14.96
C LEU A 39 -0.10 -5.01 16.16
N ALA A 40 0.66 -4.74 17.21
CA ALA A 40 0.64 -5.54 18.45
C ALA A 40 -0.73 -5.47 19.15
N GLN A 41 -1.32 -4.27 19.24
CA GLN A 41 -2.68 -4.09 19.75
C GLN A 41 -3.71 -4.85 18.90
N ALA A 42 -3.58 -4.79 17.58
CA ALA A 42 -4.47 -5.52 16.67
C ALA A 42 -4.34 -7.04 16.83
N ARG A 43 -3.13 -7.58 17.07
CA ARG A 43 -2.91 -9.00 17.40
C ARG A 43 -3.58 -9.39 18.71
N GLN A 44 -3.40 -8.60 19.76
CA GLN A 44 -4.03 -8.86 21.05
C GLN A 44 -5.56 -8.81 20.95
N TRP A 45 -6.08 -7.86 20.17
CA TRP A 45 -7.50 -7.77 19.88
C TRP A 45 -7.99 -9.02 19.14
N LEU A 46 -7.28 -9.48 18.11
CA LEU A 46 -7.65 -10.68 17.35
C LEU A 46 -7.65 -11.94 18.24
N ALA A 47 -6.70 -12.06 19.17
CA ALA A 47 -6.66 -13.14 20.15
C ALA A 47 -7.86 -13.12 21.12
N LYS A 48 -8.37 -11.93 21.45
CA LYS A 48 -9.57 -11.73 22.28
C LYS A 48 -10.87 -11.73 21.46
N PHE A 49 -10.80 -11.72 20.14
CA PHE A 49 -11.96 -11.61 19.27
C PHE A 49 -12.81 -12.88 19.35
N GLY A 50 -14.03 -12.76 19.85
CA GLY A 50 -14.93 -13.87 20.16
C GLY A 50 -16.38 -13.59 19.78
N LYS A 51 -17.31 -14.29 20.44
CA LYS A 51 -18.76 -14.14 20.17
C LYS A 51 -19.32 -12.78 20.64
N ASP A 52 -18.75 -12.21 21.70
CA ASP A 52 -19.31 -11.06 22.42
C ASP A 52 -18.59 -9.73 22.10
N THR A 53 -17.60 -9.76 21.20
CA THR A 53 -16.78 -8.57 20.90
C THR A 53 -17.55 -7.49 20.14
N ILE A 54 -18.57 -7.88 19.37
CA ILE A 54 -19.38 -6.96 18.57
C ILE A 54 -20.80 -6.95 19.16
N PRO A 55 -21.25 -5.83 19.75
CA PRO A 55 -22.58 -5.76 20.33
C PRO A 55 -23.65 -5.81 19.23
N GLN A 56 -24.78 -6.44 19.51
CA GLN A 56 -25.89 -6.49 18.55
C GLN A 56 -26.55 -5.12 18.33
N SER A 57 -26.35 -4.17 19.25
CA SER A 57 -26.95 -2.83 19.20
C SER A 57 -26.47 -1.97 18.03
N ILE A 58 -25.25 -2.19 17.53
CA ILE A 58 -24.73 -1.47 16.35
C ILE A 58 -25.21 -2.07 15.02
N CYS A 59 -25.86 -3.23 15.08
CA CYS A 59 -26.34 -3.95 13.91
C CYS A 59 -27.83 -3.68 13.70
N GLU A 60 -28.16 -2.98 12.62
CA GLU A 60 -29.54 -2.73 12.22
C GLU A 60 -30.03 -3.93 11.38
N VAL A 61 -30.97 -4.70 11.92
CA VAL A 61 -31.55 -5.85 11.23
C VAL A 61 -32.94 -5.49 10.72
N SER A 62 -33.14 -5.67 9.43
CA SER A 62 -34.43 -5.49 8.74
C SER A 62 -34.87 -6.82 8.16
N TYR A 63 -36.17 -7.09 8.22
CA TYR A 63 -36.76 -8.32 7.69
C TYR A 63 -37.59 -8.03 6.46
N SER A 64 -37.43 -8.86 5.43
CA SER A 64 -38.19 -8.76 4.19
C SER A 64 -38.66 -10.13 3.73
N ARG A 65 -39.47 -10.16 2.68
CA ARG A 65 -39.87 -11.41 2.02
C ARG A 65 -38.67 -12.00 1.29
N SER A 66 -38.50 -13.33 1.35
CA SER A 66 -37.52 -14.02 0.53
C SER A 66 -37.99 -14.08 -0.92
N SER A 67 -37.06 -14.03 -1.87
CA SER A 67 -37.37 -13.94 -3.31
C SER A 67 -37.40 -15.32 -3.98
N GLY A 68 -37.72 -16.36 -3.22
CA GLY A 68 -37.71 -17.74 -3.69
C GLY A 68 -38.86 -18.06 -4.67
N PRO A 69 -38.72 -19.10 -5.52
CA PRO A 69 -39.75 -19.52 -6.46
C PRO A 69 -41.05 -19.84 -5.71
N GLY A 70 -42.14 -19.22 -6.17
CA GLY A 70 -43.40 -19.09 -5.44
C GLY A 70 -44.02 -20.42 -4.99
N GLY A 71 -44.26 -20.51 -3.68
CA GLY A 71 -45.15 -21.47 -3.03
C GLY A 71 -45.95 -20.77 -1.94
N GLN A 72 -47.05 -21.35 -1.47
CA GLN A 72 -47.99 -20.69 -0.54
C GLN A 72 -47.33 -20.10 0.73
N ASN A 73 -46.23 -20.69 1.21
CA ASN A 73 -45.50 -20.18 2.38
C ASN A 73 -44.54 -19.01 2.10
N VAL A 74 -44.19 -18.74 0.84
CA VAL A 74 -43.26 -17.65 0.45
C VAL A 74 -43.95 -16.27 0.55
N ASN A 75 -45.29 -16.23 0.44
CA ASN A 75 -46.06 -14.98 0.42
C ASN A 75 -46.51 -14.48 1.80
N LYS A 76 -46.25 -15.22 2.90
CA LYS A 76 -46.83 -14.91 4.22
C LYS A 76 -45.83 -14.48 5.30
N VAL A 77 -44.55 -14.87 5.22
CA VAL A 77 -43.58 -14.62 6.31
C VAL A 77 -42.36 -13.86 5.80
N ASN A 78 -42.02 -12.76 6.48
CA ASN A 78 -40.80 -12.00 6.25
C ASN A 78 -39.59 -12.75 6.83
N SER A 79 -39.14 -13.81 6.17
CA SER A 79 -38.05 -14.65 6.68
C SER A 79 -36.65 -14.14 6.30
N LYS A 80 -36.50 -13.37 5.22
CA LYS A 80 -35.20 -12.85 4.79
C LYS A 80 -34.73 -11.79 5.78
N ALA A 81 -33.52 -11.95 6.32
CA ALA A 81 -32.88 -10.97 7.18
C ALA A 81 -31.82 -10.20 6.39
N THR A 82 -31.86 -8.88 6.48
CA THR A 82 -30.83 -7.97 5.97
C THR A 82 -30.27 -7.19 7.15
N MET A 83 -28.99 -7.42 7.45
CA MET A 83 -28.25 -6.73 8.49
C MET A 83 -27.38 -5.64 7.87
N ARG A 84 -27.46 -4.43 8.43
CA ARG A 84 -26.66 -3.27 8.07
C ARG A 84 -25.82 -2.84 9.26
N VAL A 85 -24.55 -2.57 9.03
CA VAL A 85 -23.62 -2.09 10.07
C VAL A 85 -22.89 -0.88 9.52
N LYS A 86 -22.99 0.27 10.20
CA LYS A 86 -22.25 1.47 9.80
C LYS A 86 -20.77 1.30 10.12
N LEU A 87 -19.92 1.81 9.23
CA LEU A 87 -18.48 1.70 9.42
C LEU A 87 -18.00 2.51 10.64
N ASP A 88 -18.62 3.67 10.88
CA ASP A 88 -18.32 4.55 12.00
C ASP A 88 -18.57 3.88 13.36
N ASP A 89 -19.64 3.10 13.49
CA ASP A 89 -19.93 2.37 14.72
C ASP A 89 -18.95 1.19 14.88
N LEU A 90 -18.61 0.52 13.78
CA LEU A 90 -17.70 -0.62 13.77
C LEU A 90 -16.26 -0.25 14.13
N GLN A 91 -15.78 0.94 13.72
CA GLN A 91 -14.41 1.39 13.98
C GLN A 91 -14.09 1.58 15.46
N THR A 92 -15.11 1.72 16.31
CA THR A 92 -14.97 1.82 17.77
C THR A 92 -14.66 0.45 18.40
N HIS A 93 -15.13 -0.63 17.76
CA HIS A 93 -14.98 -2.00 18.26
C HIS A 93 -13.86 -2.79 17.57
N VAL A 94 -13.42 -2.35 16.39
CA VAL A 94 -12.45 -3.05 15.54
C VAL A 94 -11.22 -2.17 15.28
N PRO A 95 -9.99 -2.71 15.33
CA PRO A 95 -8.77 -1.99 14.98
C PRO A 95 -8.85 -1.30 13.61
N ARG A 96 -8.37 -0.06 13.55
CA ARG A 96 -8.37 0.79 12.34
C ARG A 96 -7.68 0.14 11.15
N LEU A 97 -6.69 -0.73 11.39
CA LEU A 97 -5.96 -1.47 10.36
C LEU A 97 -6.87 -2.37 9.51
N ILE A 98 -7.95 -2.89 10.08
CA ILE A 98 -8.85 -3.85 9.41
C ILE A 98 -9.89 -3.14 8.54
N ILE A 99 -10.21 -1.88 8.87
CA ILE A 99 -11.26 -1.08 8.23
C ILE A 99 -11.04 -0.92 6.71
N PRO A 100 -9.83 -0.58 6.19
CA PRO A 100 -9.60 -0.47 4.74
C PRO A 100 -9.85 -1.79 3.99
N THR A 101 -9.54 -2.92 4.61
CA THR A 101 -9.77 -4.25 4.03
C THR A 101 -11.27 -4.57 3.98
N LEU A 102 -12.02 -4.16 5.01
CA LEU A 102 -13.48 -4.29 5.02
C LEU A 102 -14.15 -3.39 3.98
N GLN A 103 -13.66 -2.16 3.79
CA GLN A 103 -14.13 -1.24 2.74
C GLN A 103 -13.86 -1.79 1.33
N SER A 104 -12.81 -2.59 1.17
CA SER A 104 -12.46 -3.23 -0.10
C SER A 104 -13.26 -4.52 -0.35
N SER A 105 -14.01 -5.00 0.64
CA SER A 105 -14.77 -6.24 0.56
C SER A 105 -16.06 -6.11 -0.25
N ARG A 106 -16.59 -7.24 -0.74
CA ARG A 106 -17.86 -7.30 -1.48
C ARG A 106 -19.09 -6.86 -0.69
N PHE A 107 -18.99 -6.84 0.64
CA PHE A 107 -20.11 -6.53 1.53
C PHE A 107 -20.27 -5.03 1.76
N PHE A 108 -19.30 -4.22 1.34
CA PHE A 108 -19.29 -2.79 1.58
C PHE A 108 -20.15 -2.03 0.57
N ALA A 109 -21.15 -1.33 1.08
CA ALA A 109 -22.00 -0.43 0.32
C ALA A 109 -21.43 1.00 0.37
N LYS A 110 -20.64 1.36 -0.65
CA LYS A 110 -19.96 2.65 -0.78
C LYS A 110 -20.86 3.89 -0.67
N ARG A 111 -22.15 3.77 -1.05
CA ARG A 111 -23.07 4.92 -1.04
C ARG A 111 -23.51 5.31 0.38
N SER A 112 -23.58 4.34 1.28
CA SER A 112 -24.10 4.54 2.64
C SER A 112 -23.05 4.28 3.71
N ASP A 113 -21.79 4.02 3.33
CA ASP A 113 -20.69 3.64 4.23
C ASP A 113 -21.09 2.57 5.25
N CYS A 114 -21.81 1.55 4.78
CA CYS A 114 -22.28 0.43 5.59
C CYS A 114 -21.82 -0.91 5.03
N LEU A 115 -21.58 -1.88 5.91
CA LEU A 115 -21.50 -3.28 5.53
C LEU A 115 -22.92 -3.88 5.53
N VAL A 116 -23.26 -4.59 4.46
CA VAL A 116 -24.57 -5.20 4.29
C VAL A 116 -24.42 -6.72 4.15
N PHE A 117 -25.13 -7.45 5.00
CA PHE A 117 -25.20 -8.91 4.98
C PHE A 117 -26.66 -9.33 4.85
N GLN A 118 -26.90 -10.35 4.02
CA GLN A 118 -28.24 -10.87 3.78
C GLN A 118 -28.23 -12.39 3.94
N ALA A 119 -29.31 -12.94 4.50
CA ALA A 119 -29.53 -14.38 4.60
C ALA A 119 -31.04 -14.70 4.47
N ASP A 120 -31.34 -15.72 3.68
CA ASP A 120 -32.68 -16.25 3.43
C ASP A 120 -32.68 -17.79 3.31
N GLU A 121 -31.74 -18.44 4.00
CA GLU A 121 -31.55 -19.90 3.98
C GLU A 121 -32.65 -20.62 4.77
N GLU A 122 -33.00 -20.09 5.94
CA GLU A 122 -33.93 -20.72 6.87
C GLU A 122 -35.33 -20.12 6.80
N ARG A 123 -36.33 -20.88 7.25
CA ARG A 123 -37.71 -20.37 7.40
C ARG A 123 -37.85 -19.40 8.58
N ASN A 124 -36.96 -19.50 9.56
CA ASN A 124 -36.97 -18.69 10.76
C ASN A 124 -36.15 -17.40 10.57
N ALA A 125 -36.81 -16.24 10.73
CA ALA A 125 -36.18 -14.93 10.63
C ALA A 125 -35.03 -14.74 11.63
N THR A 126 -35.18 -15.27 12.85
CA THR A 126 -34.16 -15.17 13.91
C THR A 126 -32.88 -15.94 13.55
N GLU A 127 -33.03 -17.12 12.93
CA GLU A 127 -31.88 -17.93 12.50
C GLU A 127 -31.16 -17.27 11.30
N ASN A 128 -31.92 -16.65 10.41
CA ASN A 128 -31.34 -15.86 9.32
C ASN A 128 -30.59 -14.62 9.85
N ALA A 129 -31.10 -13.95 10.89
CA ALA A 129 -30.39 -12.86 11.55
C ALA A 129 -29.08 -13.36 12.20
N ALA A 130 -29.12 -14.47 12.94
CA ALA A 130 -27.93 -15.09 13.53
C ALA A 130 -26.89 -15.48 12.46
N THR A 131 -27.35 -15.93 11.29
CA THR A 131 -26.50 -16.23 10.13
C THR A 131 -25.82 -14.97 9.58
N CYS A 132 -26.53 -13.85 9.49
CA CYS A 132 -25.92 -12.56 9.13
C CYS A 132 -24.81 -12.17 10.11
N PHE A 133 -25.04 -12.32 11.43
CA PHE A 133 -24.02 -12.07 12.45
C PHE A 133 -22.79 -12.99 12.32
N ARG A 134 -22.99 -14.27 11.99
CA ARG A 134 -21.86 -15.19 11.72
C ARG A 134 -21.04 -14.71 10.51
N ARG A 135 -21.70 -14.34 9.41
CA ARG A 135 -21.05 -13.84 8.18
C ARG A 135 -20.25 -12.56 8.44
N LEU A 136 -20.78 -11.64 9.25
CA LEU A 136 -20.06 -10.44 9.69
C LEU A 136 -18.78 -10.80 10.44
N LYS A 137 -18.88 -11.67 11.46
CA LYS A 137 -17.72 -12.11 12.25
C LYS A 137 -16.66 -12.80 11.40
N GLN A 138 -17.10 -13.63 10.46
CA GLN A 138 -16.22 -14.31 9.52
C GLN A 138 -15.49 -13.30 8.63
N ALA A 139 -16.21 -12.34 8.02
CA ALA A 139 -15.61 -11.31 7.18
C ALA A 139 -14.57 -10.46 7.94
N ILE A 140 -14.85 -10.12 9.20
CA ILE A 140 -13.90 -9.39 10.06
C ILE A 140 -12.69 -10.26 10.40
N SER A 141 -12.89 -11.53 10.72
CA SER A 141 -11.79 -12.46 11.04
C SER A 141 -10.88 -12.70 9.84
N GLU A 142 -11.46 -12.84 8.65
CA GLU A 142 -10.71 -13.00 7.39
C GLU A 142 -9.91 -11.73 7.07
N ALA A 143 -10.55 -10.56 7.16
CA ALA A 143 -9.87 -9.28 6.97
C ALA A 143 -8.73 -9.08 7.99
N ALA A 144 -8.95 -9.44 9.26
CA ALA A 144 -7.93 -9.36 10.30
C ALA A 144 -6.73 -10.26 10.00
N LYS A 145 -6.95 -11.51 9.58
CA LYS A 145 -5.88 -12.45 9.21
C LYS A 145 -5.06 -12.00 7.99
N MET A 146 -5.69 -11.28 7.05
CA MET A 146 -4.99 -10.74 5.88
C MET A 146 -4.09 -9.55 6.24
N VAL A 147 -4.57 -8.66 7.11
CA VAL A 147 -3.85 -7.42 7.47
C VAL A 147 -2.80 -7.67 8.54
N ILE A 148 -3.10 -8.53 9.50
CA ILE A 148 -2.24 -8.82 10.64
C ILE A 148 -1.41 -10.05 10.27
N PRO A 149 -0.16 -9.88 9.78
CA PRO A 149 0.73 -11.02 9.63
C PRO A 149 0.86 -11.72 10.97
N GLY A 150 0.63 -13.04 10.96
CA GLY A 150 0.93 -13.90 12.10
C GLY A 150 2.35 -13.61 12.59
N GLU A 151 2.56 -13.65 13.89
CA GLU A 151 3.88 -13.37 14.46
C GLU A 151 4.90 -14.23 13.74
N THR A 152 5.82 -13.56 13.02
CA THR A 152 6.98 -14.20 12.42
C THR A 152 7.64 -15.04 13.51
N SER A 153 7.68 -16.37 13.32
CA SER A 153 8.21 -17.31 14.31
C SER A 153 9.59 -16.83 14.77
N ALA A 154 9.94 -17.06 16.04
CA ALA A 154 11.22 -16.61 16.61
C ALA A 154 12.42 -16.99 15.71
N GLU A 155 12.37 -18.17 15.10
CA GLU A 155 13.35 -18.68 14.14
C GLU A 155 13.48 -17.80 12.88
N GLN A 156 12.36 -17.28 12.36
CA GLN A 156 12.37 -16.39 11.20
C GLN A 156 12.93 -15.00 11.57
N LYS A 157 12.66 -14.50 12.79
CA LYS A 157 13.28 -13.26 13.29
C LYS A 157 14.81 -13.41 13.40
N GLU A 158 15.29 -14.54 13.91
CA GLU A 158 16.73 -14.85 13.98
C GLU A 158 17.36 -15.01 12.59
N ARG A 159 16.65 -15.64 11.65
CA ARG A 159 17.12 -15.74 10.26
C ARG A 159 17.25 -14.36 9.62
N VAL A 160 16.30 -13.46 9.82
CA VAL A 160 16.36 -12.08 9.30
C VAL A 160 17.50 -11.30 9.97
N LYS A 161 17.69 -11.43 11.29
CA LYS A 161 18.86 -10.83 11.97
C LYS A 161 20.18 -11.35 11.41
N ARG A 162 20.31 -12.67 11.20
CA ARG A 162 21.50 -13.28 10.58
C ARG A 162 21.74 -12.75 9.17
N LEU A 163 20.70 -12.68 8.34
CA LEU A 163 20.80 -12.13 6.99
C LEU A 163 21.20 -10.66 7.00
N TYR A 164 20.64 -9.85 7.90
CA TYR A 164 21.02 -8.45 8.06
C TYR A 164 22.50 -8.32 8.42
N VAL A 165 22.96 -9.01 9.48
CA VAL A 165 24.38 -9.03 9.87
C VAL A 165 25.26 -9.46 8.69
N LEU A 166 24.87 -10.50 7.96
CA LEU A 166 25.63 -10.97 6.80
C LEU A 166 25.70 -9.94 5.68
N VAL A 167 24.62 -9.19 5.40
CA VAL A 167 24.62 -8.11 4.39
C VAL A 167 25.45 -6.91 4.85
N THR A 168 25.33 -6.50 6.11
CA THR A 168 26.03 -5.31 6.64
C THR A 168 27.53 -5.56 6.82
N HIS A 169 27.91 -6.81 7.15
CA HIS A 169 29.30 -7.22 7.33
C HIS A 169 29.85 -8.02 6.15
N ALA A 170 29.10 -8.12 5.03
CA ALA A 170 29.62 -8.75 3.82
C ALA A 170 30.83 -7.93 3.32
N PRO A 171 32.02 -8.53 3.14
CA PRO A 171 33.07 -7.88 2.39
C PRO A 171 32.55 -7.62 0.98
N GLU A 172 32.81 -6.43 0.41
CA GLU A 172 32.40 -6.11 -0.96
C GLU A 172 32.96 -7.18 -1.90
N THR A 173 32.09 -8.12 -2.29
CA THR A 173 32.44 -9.11 -3.28
C THR A 173 32.61 -8.34 -4.58
N PRO A 174 33.72 -8.49 -5.31
CA PRO A 174 33.93 -7.73 -6.53
C PRO A 174 32.77 -8.04 -7.46
N SER A 175 31.89 -7.05 -7.68
CA SER A 175 30.72 -7.21 -8.53
C SER A 175 31.16 -7.83 -9.84
N ASN A 176 30.50 -8.91 -10.24
CA ASN A 176 30.69 -9.64 -11.50
C ASN A 176 31.06 -8.68 -12.64
N ARG A 177 32.36 -8.48 -12.87
CA ARG A 177 32.85 -7.65 -13.96
C ARG A 177 32.47 -8.40 -15.22
N ARG A 178 31.41 -7.96 -15.89
CA ARG A 178 31.10 -8.41 -17.25
C ARG A 178 32.43 -8.38 -18.02
N PRO A 179 32.91 -9.50 -18.60
CA PRO A 179 34.19 -9.49 -19.30
C PRO A 179 34.09 -8.44 -20.41
N GLY A 180 34.87 -7.37 -20.25
CA GLY A 180 34.90 -6.26 -21.20
C GLY A 180 35.20 -6.82 -22.59
N ILE A 181 34.48 -6.32 -23.59
CA ILE A 181 34.74 -6.67 -24.99
C ILE A 181 36.23 -6.42 -25.26
N SER A 182 36.96 -7.47 -25.67
CA SER A 182 38.41 -7.40 -25.81
C SER A 182 38.84 -6.23 -26.71
N PRO A 183 39.96 -5.55 -26.41
CA PRO A 183 40.45 -4.41 -27.19
C PRO A 183 40.58 -4.73 -28.69
N ARG A 184 40.92 -5.99 -29.01
CA ARG A 184 41.01 -6.49 -30.39
C ARG A 184 39.68 -6.41 -31.15
N LYS A 185 38.54 -6.56 -30.47
CA LYS A 185 37.20 -6.48 -31.10
C LYS A 185 36.76 -5.03 -31.33
N VAL A 186 37.25 -4.08 -30.53
CA VAL A 186 37.03 -2.63 -30.72
C VAL A 186 37.84 -2.10 -31.90
N GLU A 187 39.09 -2.52 -32.03
CA GLU A 187 40.01 -2.10 -33.11
C GLU A 187 39.51 -2.54 -34.50
N ARG A 188 38.97 -3.76 -34.60
CA ARG A 188 38.44 -4.31 -35.86
C ARG A 188 37.20 -3.56 -36.36
N ARG A 189 36.43 -2.92 -35.48
CA ARG A 189 35.30 -2.04 -35.83
C ARG A 189 35.75 -0.65 -36.29
N ARG A 190 36.90 -0.15 -35.82
CA ARG A 190 37.45 1.16 -36.23
C ARG A 190 38.03 1.14 -37.64
N ARG A 191 38.64 0.02 -38.06
CA ARG A 191 39.22 -0.13 -39.41
C ARG A 191 38.21 -0.25 -40.56
N ARG A 192 36.90 -0.34 -40.28
CA ARG A 192 35.84 -0.49 -41.30
C ARG A 192 35.02 0.78 -41.56
N ARG A 193 35.53 1.97 -41.24
CA ARG A 193 34.90 3.23 -41.69
C ARG A 193 35.59 3.73 -42.96
N PRO A 194 34.94 3.69 -44.14
CA PRO A 194 35.49 4.34 -45.32
C PRO A 194 35.49 5.85 -45.09
N THR A 195 36.63 6.49 -45.32
CA THR A 195 36.83 7.93 -45.28
C THR A 195 36.01 8.58 -46.40
N ARG A 196 34.78 8.99 -46.08
CA ARG A 196 33.97 9.81 -46.99
C ARG A 196 34.62 11.20 -47.05
N ARG A 197 35.44 11.45 -48.08
CA ARG A 197 35.98 12.79 -48.40
C ARG A 197 34.81 13.77 -48.51
N ARG A 198 34.72 14.70 -47.56
CA ARG A 198 33.81 15.86 -47.64
C ARG A 198 34.38 16.84 -48.66
N ARG A 199 33.69 16.99 -49.81
CA ARG A 199 33.91 18.09 -50.75
C ARG A 199 33.29 19.34 -50.13
N VAL A 200 34.12 20.33 -49.83
CA VAL A 200 33.69 21.64 -49.30
C VAL A 200 33.12 22.48 -50.45
N THR A 201 32.19 23.32 -50.05
CA THR A 201 31.15 24.08 -50.74
C THR A 201 31.59 25.11 -51.79
N ALA A 202 30.74 25.32 -52.80
CA ALA A 202 30.38 26.67 -53.27
C ALA A 202 29.05 26.62 -54.04
N ARG A 203 27.98 27.22 -53.50
CA ARG A 203 26.90 27.76 -54.33
C ARG A 203 26.26 28.94 -53.62
N ASN A 204 26.56 30.09 -54.19
CA ASN A 204 26.07 31.41 -53.86
C ASN A 204 24.88 31.69 -54.78
N HIS A 205 23.69 31.98 -54.24
CA HIS A 205 22.71 32.97 -54.74
C HIS A 205 21.33 32.77 -54.12
N SER A 206 20.85 33.85 -53.48
CA SER A 206 19.59 34.54 -53.73
C SER A 206 18.33 33.71 -53.98
N GLU A 207 17.34 33.80 -53.08
CA GLU A 207 16.10 34.58 -53.30
C GLU A 207 14.95 34.19 -52.34
N LYS A 208 14.26 35.24 -51.87
CA LYS A 208 12.81 35.38 -51.69
C LYS A 208 12.05 34.50 -50.67
N ILE A 209 11.79 35.13 -49.52
CA ILE A 209 10.47 35.46 -48.94
C ILE A 209 9.26 34.64 -49.44
N ARG A 210 8.56 33.95 -48.51
CA ARG A 210 7.12 34.10 -48.19
C ARG A 210 6.72 33.27 -46.96
N PRO A 211 5.82 33.76 -46.07
CA PRO A 211 5.43 33.05 -44.85
C PRO A 211 4.18 32.20 -45.07
N LEU A 212 4.14 30.96 -44.56
CA LEU A 212 2.93 30.14 -44.55
C LEU A 212 2.58 29.67 -43.13
N ARG A 213 1.53 30.31 -42.60
CA ARG A 213 0.42 29.78 -41.79
C ARG A 213 0.49 28.31 -41.38
N TRP A 214 0.32 28.07 -40.08
CA TRP A 214 -0.10 26.80 -39.49
C TRP A 214 -1.62 26.78 -39.31
N PRO A 215 -2.32 25.67 -39.61
CA PRO A 215 -3.65 25.45 -39.06
C PRO A 215 -3.57 24.56 -37.81
N PHE A 216 -4.20 25.06 -36.75
CA PHE A 216 -4.84 24.25 -35.72
C PHE A 216 -5.95 23.40 -36.36
N ALA A 217 -6.02 22.14 -35.98
CA ALA A 217 -7.25 21.38 -35.73
C ALA A 217 -6.91 20.24 -34.77
#